data_AF-T1WU17-F1
#
_entry.id   AF-T1WU17-F1
#
_cell.length_a   1.000
_cell.length_b   1.000
_cell.length_c   1.000
_cell.angle_alpha   90.00
_cell.angle_beta   90.00
_cell.angle_gamma   90.00
#
_symmetry.space_group_name_H-M   'P 1'
#
loop_
_entity.id
_entity.type
_entity.pdbx_description
1 polymer ?
#
loop_
_entity_poly.entity_id
_entity_poly.type
_entity_poly.pdbx_seq_one_letter_code
_entity_poly.pdbx_strand_id
1 'polypeptide(L)'
;GDAGFPRKGQTLLPAPAPDTYNGLIFISLDPEAPPLPDYLGGFRFYLDYYTRQSPGGIELHGPQRWRIKANWKIGAENFAGDMYHTPQTHTSVVEIGLFREPKAEKRKDGTTYWAGNGGGTTYKLPPGPLEERLRYVGYPAELIASMKQTWSPAQQDLIGRNGFMISAATAFPNLSMVHNWPKVEDSDDVLPFITLRTWQPVGPDETEVLSWFAVDASAPPEFKALSYKAYLMCFGSTGMFDQDDA
;
A
#
# COMPACT_ATOMS: atom_id res chain seq x y z
N GLY A 1 24.89 -36.60 -2.65
CA GLY A 1 25.46 -36.06 -1.39
C GLY A 1 26.54 -37.00 -0.95
N ASP A 2 27.74 -36.47 -0.69
CA ASP A 2 28.97 -37.25 -0.56
C ASP A 2 28.91 -38.28 0.58
N ALA A 3 29.50 -39.45 0.31
CA ALA A 3 29.66 -40.50 1.30
C ALA A 3 30.51 -39.97 2.47
N GLY A 4 29.97 -40.04 3.69
CA GLY A 4 30.63 -39.55 4.90
C GLY A 4 30.18 -38.17 5.39
N PHE A 5 29.33 -37.43 4.66
CA PHE A 5 28.79 -36.16 5.15
C PHE A 5 27.70 -36.37 6.22
N PRO A 6 27.89 -35.90 7.47
CA PRO A 6 26.90 -36.04 8.53
C PRO A 6 25.73 -35.10 8.27
N ARG A 7 24.61 -35.63 7.76
CA ARG A 7 23.41 -34.82 7.44
C ARG A 7 22.65 -34.33 8.68
N LYS A 8 22.75 -35.05 9.80
CA LYS A 8 22.03 -34.71 11.03
C LYS A 8 22.67 -33.46 11.66
N GLY A 9 21.88 -32.42 11.85
CA GLY A 9 22.35 -31.12 12.39
C GLY A 9 22.97 -30.18 11.35
N GLN A 10 23.03 -30.58 10.07
CA GLN A 10 23.49 -29.75 8.96
C GLN A 10 22.29 -29.27 8.13
N THR A 11 21.34 -28.60 8.78
CA THR A 11 20.17 -28.01 8.11
C THR A 11 20.39 -26.53 7.88
N LEU A 12 19.65 -25.95 6.93
CA LEU A 12 19.53 -24.49 6.86
C LEU A 12 19.01 -23.96 8.20
N LEU A 13 19.47 -22.78 8.58
CA LEU A 13 18.95 -22.10 9.76
C LEU A 13 17.46 -21.76 9.51
N PRO A 14 16.54 -22.13 10.42
CA PRO A 14 15.15 -21.73 10.27
C PRO A 14 15.00 -20.22 10.45
N ALA A 15 13.95 -19.64 9.86
CA ALA A 15 13.49 -18.31 10.22
C ALA A 15 13.12 -18.32 11.73
N PRO A 16 13.69 -17.45 12.58
CA PRO A 16 13.52 -17.55 14.03
C PRO A 16 12.07 -17.39 14.50
N ALA A 17 11.37 -16.37 14.00
CA ALA A 17 9.98 -16.11 14.34
C ALA A 17 9.19 -15.66 13.10
N PRO A 18 8.73 -16.60 12.24
CA PRO A 18 7.87 -16.32 11.11
C PRO A 18 6.40 -16.24 11.55
N ASP A 19 5.64 -15.33 10.95
CA ASP A 19 4.18 -15.25 11.12
C ASP A 19 3.54 -14.67 9.84
N THR A 20 2.22 -14.77 9.70
CA THR A 20 1.48 -14.33 8.51
C THR A 20 0.27 -13.49 8.89
N TYR A 21 0.05 -12.39 8.18
CA TYR A 21 -1.14 -11.54 8.32
C TYR A 21 -1.72 -11.21 6.95
N ASN A 22 -2.99 -11.60 6.69
CA ASN A 22 -3.67 -11.41 5.40
C ASN A 22 -2.86 -11.89 4.17
N GLY A 23 -2.12 -12.99 4.32
CA GLY A 23 -1.27 -13.55 3.27
C GLY A 23 0.12 -12.93 3.17
N LEU A 24 0.39 -11.82 3.86
CA LEU A 24 1.73 -11.24 3.98
C LEU A 24 2.56 -12.01 5.02
N ILE A 25 3.76 -12.44 4.63
CA ILE A 25 4.67 -13.20 5.50
C ILE A 25 5.68 -12.22 6.12
N PHE A 26 5.78 -12.24 7.45
CA PHE A 26 6.74 -11.46 8.23
C PHE A 26 7.69 -12.39 8.96
N ILE A 27 8.93 -11.93 9.16
CA ILE A 27 9.95 -12.69 9.88
C ILE A 27 10.68 -11.73 10.82
N SER A 28 10.69 -12.06 12.11
CA SER A 28 11.65 -11.49 13.07
C SER A 28 12.88 -12.40 13.17
N LEU A 29 14.05 -11.76 13.26
CA LEU A 29 15.30 -12.45 13.59
C LEU A 29 15.47 -12.66 15.10
N ASP A 30 14.71 -11.94 15.92
CA ASP A 30 14.63 -12.15 17.36
C ASP A 30 13.56 -13.22 17.66
N PRO A 31 13.94 -14.40 18.21
CA PRO A 31 13.01 -15.47 18.55
C PRO A 31 12.09 -15.12 19.73
N GLU A 32 12.44 -14.11 20.53
CA GLU A 32 11.64 -13.63 21.67
C GLU A 32 10.76 -12.43 21.28
N ALA A 33 10.69 -12.10 19.99
CA ALA A 33 9.83 -11.04 19.48
C ALA A 33 8.35 -11.31 19.82
N PRO A 34 7.55 -10.26 20.06
CA PRO A 34 6.12 -10.43 20.29
C PRO A 34 5.43 -11.03 19.04
N PRO A 35 4.30 -11.74 19.21
CA PRO A 35 3.49 -12.21 18.09
C PRO A 35 3.16 -11.08 17.10
N LEU A 36 3.11 -11.38 15.80
CA LEU A 36 2.87 -10.37 14.77
C LEU A 36 1.59 -9.53 14.99
N PRO A 37 0.46 -10.08 15.47
CA PRO A 37 -0.72 -9.27 15.77
C PRO A 37 -0.50 -8.21 16.85
N ASP A 38 0.37 -8.50 17.83
CA ASP A 38 0.72 -7.59 18.91
C ASP A 38 1.72 -6.54 18.42
N TYR A 39 2.68 -6.95 17.59
CA TYR A 39 3.61 -6.03 16.93
C TYR A 39 2.88 -5.03 16.02
N LEU A 40 1.99 -5.48 15.14
CA LEU A 40 1.21 -4.59 14.27
C LEU A 40 0.26 -3.71 15.10
N GLY A 41 -0.22 -4.23 16.23
CA GLY A 41 -1.08 -3.51 17.16
C GLY A 41 -2.33 -2.96 16.48
N GLY A 42 -2.56 -1.67 16.65
CA GLY A 42 -3.68 -0.95 16.03
C GLY A 42 -3.58 -0.81 14.51
N PHE A 43 -2.39 -0.96 13.92
CA PHE A 43 -2.19 -0.78 12.48
C PHE A 43 -2.94 -1.84 11.66
N ARG A 44 -3.24 -3.00 12.26
CA ARG A 44 -4.08 -4.05 11.66
C ARG A 44 -5.40 -3.51 11.09
N PHE A 45 -6.04 -2.58 11.80
CA PHE A 45 -7.27 -1.93 11.35
C PHE A 45 -7.11 -1.24 9.99
N TYR A 46 -5.94 -0.61 9.77
CA TYR A 46 -5.63 0.13 8.55
C TYR A 46 -5.03 -0.77 7.46
N LEU A 47 -4.21 -1.76 7.84
CA LEU A 47 -3.60 -2.71 6.92
C LEU A 47 -4.67 -3.49 6.13
N ASP A 48 -5.79 -3.83 6.78
CA ASP A 48 -6.92 -4.52 6.16
C ASP A 48 -7.53 -3.77 4.96
N TYR A 49 -7.47 -2.44 4.87
CA TYR A 49 -7.95 -1.73 3.68
C TYR A 49 -7.09 -2.00 2.45
N TYR A 50 -5.79 -2.25 2.65
CA TYR A 50 -4.84 -2.54 1.58
C TYR A 50 -4.82 -4.04 1.23
N THR A 51 -5.11 -4.92 2.20
CA THR A 51 -4.87 -6.36 2.06
C THR A 51 -6.11 -7.25 2.21
N ARG A 52 -7.27 -6.68 2.54
CA ARG A 52 -8.48 -7.45 2.91
C ARG A 52 -9.75 -6.78 2.42
N GLN A 53 -9.83 -6.56 1.11
CA GLN A 53 -11.01 -6.00 0.45
C GLN A 53 -12.13 -7.04 0.28
N SER A 54 -11.78 -8.32 0.16
CA SER A 54 -12.68 -9.47 0.15
C SER A 54 -12.15 -10.62 1.03
N PRO A 55 -12.94 -11.70 1.23
CA PRO A 55 -12.45 -12.94 1.85
C PRO A 55 -11.39 -13.67 1.02
N GLY A 56 -11.24 -13.35 -0.27
CA GLY A 56 -10.25 -13.96 -1.15
C GLY A 56 -8.81 -13.49 -0.89
N GLY A 57 -8.63 -12.42 -0.11
CA GLY A 57 -7.31 -11.83 0.15
C GLY A 57 -6.75 -11.10 -1.08
N ILE A 58 -5.43 -10.91 -1.09
CA ILE A 58 -4.73 -10.20 -2.15
C ILE A 58 -3.87 -11.12 -3.00
N GLU A 59 -3.76 -10.78 -4.29
CA GLU A 59 -2.72 -11.27 -5.18
C GLU A 59 -1.68 -10.16 -5.42
N LEU A 60 -0.41 -10.55 -5.56
CA LEU A 60 0.71 -9.64 -5.76
C LEU A 60 1.39 -9.89 -7.10
N HIS A 61 1.68 -8.81 -7.83
CA HIS A 61 2.45 -8.85 -9.08
C HIS A 61 3.76 -8.06 -8.90
N GLY A 62 4.89 -8.69 -9.21
CA GLY A 62 6.23 -8.11 -9.03
C GLY A 62 7.19 -9.05 -8.27
N PRO A 63 8.20 -8.54 -7.55
CA PRO A 63 8.52 -7.12 -7.42
C PRO A 63 9.25 -6.56 -8.64
N GLN A 64 8.96 -5.31 -8.99
CA GLN A 64 9.95 -4.46 -9.67
C GLN A 64 11.05 -4.11 -8.68
N ARG A 65 12.32 -4.17 -9.11
CA ARG A 65 13.50 -3.99 -8.25
C ARG A 65 14.47 -2.98 -8.85
N TRP A 66 14.84 -1.96 -8.08
CA TRP A 66 15.86 -0.99 -8.48
C TRP A 66 16.58 -0.43 -7.24
N ARG A 67 17.73 0.21 -7.46
CA ARG A 67 18.53 0.87 -6.41
C ARG A 67 18.34 2.38 -6.50
N ILE A 68 18.21 3.03 -5.34
CA ILE A 68 18.22 4.48 -5.20
C ILE A 68 19.35 4.91 -4.25
N LYS A 69 19.92 6.08 -4.49
CA LYS A 69 21.00 6.66 -3.65
C LYS A 69 20.42 7.47 -2.49
N ALA A 70 19.60 6.81 -1.69
CA ALA A 70 18.99 7.37 -0.50
C ALA A 70 18.94 6.35 0.62
N ASN A 71 18.92 6.84 1.87
CA ASN A 71 18.67 6.00 3.02
C ASN A 71 17.21 5.51 3.03
N TRP A 72 16.99 4.24 3.38
CA TRP A 72 15.65 3.61 3.39
C TRP A 72 14.62 4.37 4.22
N LYS A 73 15.06 5.10 5.26
CA LYS A 73 14.20 5.90 6.13
C LYS A 73 13.48 7.02 5.38
N ILE A 74 14.07 7.56 4.31
CA ILE A 74 13.47 8.65 3.52
C ILE A 74 12.18 8.17 2.84
N GLY A 75 12.23 7.00 2.18
CA GLY A 75 11.02 6.41 1.61
C GLY A 75 10.00 6.00 2.68
N ALA A 76 10.47 5.46 3.81
CA ALA A 76 9.60 5.07 4.91
C ALA A 76 8.87 6.26 5.55
N GLU A 77 9.54 7.38 5.80
CA GLU A 77 8.93 8.59 6.39
C GLU A 77 7.97 9.28 5.43
N ASN A 78 8.34 9.35 4.13
CA ASN A 78 7.49 9.95 3.10
C ASN A 78 6.13 9.26 3.09
N PHE A 79 6.11 7.93 3.02
CA PHE A 79 4.86 7.16 2.97
C PHE A 79 4.13 7.09 4.32
N ALA A 80 4.84 7.30 5.45
CA ALA A 80 4.23 7.28 6.77
C ALA A 80 3.36 8.52 7.05
N GLY A 81 3.65 9.66 6.43
CA GLY A 81 2.98 10.91 6.81
C GLY A 81 3.18 12.13 5.92
N ASP A 82 4.03 12.09 4.90
CA ASP A 82 4.31 13.26 4.07
C ASP A 82 3.21 13.50 3.03
N MET A 83 2.25 14.34 3.40
CA MET A 83 1.25 14.88 2.47
C MET A 83 1.68 16.23 1.87
N TYR A 84 2.78 16.79 2.37
CA TYR A 84 3.21 18.16 2.07
C TYR A 84 4.03 18.24 0.78
N HIS A 85 4.75 17.19 0.39
CA HIS A 85 5.56 17.19 -0.83
C HIS A 85 4.70 17.22 -2.11
N THR A 86 3.51 16.62 -2.09
CA THR A 86 2.76 16.34 -3.34
C THR A 86 2.47 17.57 -4.22
N PRO A 87 1.99 18.72 -3.68
CA PRO A 87 1.78 19.92 -4.51
C PRO A 87 3.05 20.44 -5.20
N GLN A 88 4.23 20.12 -4.68
CA GLN A 88 5.51 20.69 -5.11
C GLN A 88 6.27 19.67 -5.95
N THR A 89 6.55 18.49 -5.40
CA THR A 89 7.30 17.42 -6.06
C THR A 89 6.58 16.92 -7.30
N HIS A 90 5.27 16.71 -7.24
CA HIS A 90 4.47 16.17 -8.35
C HIS A 90 3.69 17.25 -9.10
N THR A 91 4.22 18.47 -9.18
CA THR A 91 3.57 19.58 -9.91
C THR A 91 3.30 19.17 -11.36
N SER A 92 4.26 18.50 -12.00
CA SER A 92 4.13 17.92 -13.35
C SER A 92 2.89 17.03 -13.49
N VAL A 93 2.65 16.15 -12.51
CA VAL A 93 1.53 15.21 -12.53
C VAL A 93 0.19 15.90 -12.24
N VAL A 94 0.21 16.95 -11.40
CA VAL A 94 -0.96 17.79 -11.15
C VAL A 94 -1.36 18.57 -12.41
N GLU A 95 -0.39 19.13 -13.14
CA GLU A 95 -0.62 19.91 -14.36
C GLU A 95 -1.24 19.09 -15.50
N ILE A 96 -0.85 17.82 -15.65
CA ILE A 96 -1.46 16.93 -16.66
C ILE A 96 -2.85 16.41 -16.24
N GLY A 97 -3.32 16.74 -15.03
CA GLY A 97 -4.67 16.39 -14.58
C GLY A 97 -4.89 14.89 -14.34
N LEU A 98 -3.84 14.16 -13.94
CA LEU A 98 -3.92 12.71 -13.76
C LEU A 98 -4.92 12.28 -12.68
N PHE A 99 -5.24 13.15 -11.73
CA PHE A 99 -6.28 12.90 -10.72
C PHE A 99 -7.50 13.78 -10.94
N ARG A 100 -8.67 13.30 -10.49
CA ARG A 100 -9.95 14.04 -10.52
C ARG A 100 -9.90 15.40 -9.82
N GLU A 101 -8.99 15.58 -8.86
CA GLU A 101 -8.90 16.80 -8.07
C GLU A 101 -7.70 17.65 -8.54
N PRO A 102 -7.95 18.75 -9.30
CA PRO A 102 -6.87 19.54 -9.89
C PRO A 102 -6.14 20.43 -8.87
N LYS A 103 -6.66 20.56 -7.64
CA LYS A 103 -6.09 21.43 -6.61
C LYS A 103 -5.47 20.61 -5.49
N ALA A 104 -4.15 20.65 -5.40
CA ALA A 104 -3.38 19.99 -4.35
C ALA A 104 -3.78 20.42 -2.92
N GLU A 105 -4.43 21.58 -2.76
CA GLU A 105 -4.96 22.07 -1.48
C GLU A 105 -5.95 21.12 -0.80
N LYS A 106 -6.70 20.30 -1.56
CA LYS A 106 -7.61 19.30 -0.98
C LYS A 106 -6.91 18.21 -0.18
N ARG A 107 -5.59 18.02 -0.35
CA ARG A 107 -4.80 17.14 0.52
C ARG A 107 -4.77 17.64 1.97
N LYS A 108 -4.97 18.94 2.21
CA LYS A 108 -5.04 19.53 3.57
C LYS A 108 -6.27 19.07 4.35
N ASP A 109 -7.32 18.59 3.67
CA ASP A 109 -8.56 18.14 4.31
C ASP A 109 -8.46 16.70 4.82
N GLY A 110 -7.39 15.99 4.44
CA GLY A 110 -7.06 14.67 4.94
C GLY A 110 -6.57 14.67 6.39
N THR A 111 -6.12 13.52 6.87
CA THR A 111 -5.61 13.36 8.23
C THR A 111 -4.47 12.35 8.25
N THR A 112 -3.42 12.66 9.00
CA THR A 112 -2.35 11.73 9.38
C THR A 112 -2.75 10.95 10.63
N TYR A 113 -2.46 9.66 10.67
CA TYR A 113 -2.75 8.79 11.81
C TYR A 113 -1.52 7.96 12.20
N TRP A 114 -1.47 7.58 13.47
CA TRP A 114 -0.50 6.64 14.03
C TRP A 114 -1.25 5.59 14.84
N ALA A 115 -0.96 4.31 14.61
CA ALA A 115 -1.68 3.21 15.22
C ALA A 115 -0.72 2.05 15.53
N GLY A 116 -0.10 2.06 16.72
CA GLY A 116 0.93 1.08 17.05
C GLY A 116 2.19 1.28 16.20
N ASN A 117 2.70 0.21 15.59
CA ASN A 117 3.92 0.24 14.77
C ASN A 117 3.66 0.62 13.30
N GLY A 118 2.69 1.50 13.05
CA GLY A 118 2.46 2.01 11.71
C GLY A 118 1.73 3.35 11.73
N GLY A 119 1.87 4.08 10.62
CA GLY A 119 1.25 5.37 10.42
C GLY A 119 0.96 5.60 8.96
N GLY A 120 0.06 6.54 8.69
CA GLY A 120 -0.34 6.84 7.32
C GLY A 120 -1.18 8.09 7.21
N THR A 121 -1.69 8.28 6.01
CA THR A 121 -2.40 9.47 5.56
C THR A 121 -3.74 9.08 4.95
N THR A 122 -4.66 10.04 4.89
CA THR A 122 -5.98 9.86 4.31
C THR A 122 -6.34 11.01 3.38
N TYR A 123 -7.27 10.79 2.46
CA TYR A 123 -7.95 11.84 1.71
C TYR A 123 -9.36 12.05 2.22
N LYS A 124 -9.82 13.30 2.18
CA LYS A 124 -11.23 13.62 2.40
C LYS A 124 -12.02 13.42 1.12
N LEU A 125 -12.99 12.52 1.17
CA LEU A 125 -13.94 12.30 0.08
C LEU A 125 -15.14 13.26 0.16
N PRO A 126 -15.79 13.56 -0.98
CA PRO A 126 -17.04 14.31 -0.98
C PRO A 126 -18.12 13.73 -0.05
N PRO A 127 -19.09 14.55 0.40
CA PRO A 127 -20.25 14.06 1.14
C PRO A 127 -20.99 12.96 0.37
N GLY A 128 -21.39 11.91 1.07
CA GLY A 128 -22.10 10.77 0.49
C GLY A 128 -22.03 9.54 1.40
N PRO A 129 -22.92 8.55 1.20
CA PRO A 129 -22.83 7.26 1.86
C PRO A 129 -21.58 6.47 1.39
N LEU A 130 -21.28 5.38 2.09
CA LEU A 130 -20.12 4.52 1.80
C LEU A 130 -20.03 4.10 0.34
N GLU A 131 -21.12 3.62 -0.25
CA GLU A 131 -21.13 3.12 -1.63
C GLU A 131 -20.84 4.22 -2.65
N GLU A 132 -21.38 5.42 -2.44
CA GLU A 132 -21.14 6.55 -3.34
C GLU A 132 -19.67 6.99 -3.26
N ARG A 133 -19.10 7.01 -2.05
CA ARG A 133 -17.68 7.30 -1.82
C ARG A 133 -16.74 6.28 -2.44
N LEU A 134 -17.08 4.98 -2.35
CA LEU A 134 -16.27 3.94 -2.99
C LEU A 134 -16.40 3.97 -4.52
N ARG A 135 -17.58 4.28 -5.06
CA ARG A 135 -17.74 4.54 -6.51
C ARG A 135 -16.98 5.78 -6.96
N TYR A 136 -16.93 6.82 -6.14
CA TYR A 136 -16.15 8.03 -6.43
C TYR A 136 -14.65 7.73 -6.61
N VAL A 137 -14.12 6.78 -5.83
CA VAL A 137 -12.75 6.26 -5.90
C VAL A 137 -12.55 5.29 -7.08
N GLY A 138 -13.61 4.85 -7.75
CA GLY A 138 -13.54 4.01 -8.94
C GLY A 138 -13.71 2.51 -8.69
N TYR A 139 -14.20 2.10 -7.52
CA TYR A 139 -14.49 0.68 -7.27
C TYR A 139 -15.82 0.25 -7.93
N PRO A 140 -15.85 -0.91 -8.60
CA PRO A 140 -17.07 -1.48 -9.19
C PRO A 140 -18.01 -2.04 -8.11
N ALA A 141 -19.28 -2.22 -8.45
CA ALA A 141 -20.34 -2.54 -7.49
C ALA A 141 -20.10 -3.86 -6.75
N GLU A 142 -19.53 -4.86 -7.42
CA GLU A 142 -19.18 -6.17 -6.87
C GLU A 142 -18.06 -6.08 -5.81
N LEU A 143 -17.04 -5.25 -6.03
CA LEU A 143 -15.98 -5.03 -5.05
C LEU A 143 -16.51 -4.24 -3.85
N ILE A 144 -17.35 -3.23 -4.09
CA ILE A 144 -18.02 -2.48 -3.02
C ILE A 144 -18.86 -3.41 -2.14
N ALA A 145 -19.64 -4.32 -2.75
CA ALA A 145 -20.42 -5.29 -2.02
C ALA A 145 -19.55 -6.21 -1.16
N SER A 146 -18.41 -6.65 -1.71
CA SER A 146 -17.45 -7.50 -0.99
C SER A 146 -16.80 -6.77 0.20
N MET A 147 -16.37 -5.53 0.00
CA MET A 147 -15.81 -4.68 1.05
C MET A 147 -16.79 -4.46 2.19
N LYS A 148 -18.06 -4.19 1.89
CA LYS A 148 -19.12 -4.04 2.91
C LYS A 148 -19.36 -5.30 3.74
N GLN A 149 -19.14 -6.48 3.18
CA GLN A 149 -19.27 -7.74 3.90
C GLN A 149 -18.01 -8.08 4.70
N THR A 150 -16.85 -7.62 4.23
CA THR A 150 -15.54 -7.98 4.78
C THR A 150 -15.08 -7.02 5.88
N TRP A 151 -15.29 -5.72 5.68
CA TRP A 151 -14.86 -4.68 6.61
C TRP A 151 -15.79 -4.57 7.82
N SER A 152 -15.19 -4.39 8.99
CA SER A 152 -15.91 -4.13 10.24
C SER A 152 -16.75 -2.85 10.15
N PRO A 153 -17.79 -2.68 10.99
CA PRO A 153 -18.57 -1.45 11.05
C PRO A 153 -17.71 -0.20 11.28
N ALA A 154 -16.66 -0.31 12.10
CA ALA A 154 -15.73 0.79 12.35
C ALA A 154 -14.91 1.17 11.09
N GLN A 155 -14.53 0.18 10.28
CA GLN A 155 -13.85 0.43 9.01
C GLN A 155 -14.79 1.09 7.99
N GLN A 156 -16.02 0.58 7.91
CA GLN A 156 -17.06 1.18 7.08
C GLN A 156 -17.37 2.62 7.50
N ASP A 157 -17.37 2.93 8.80
CA ASP A 157 -17.58 4.28 9.33
C ASP A 157 -16.46 5.26 8.97
N LEU A 158 -15.20 4.81 8.89
CA LEU A 158 -14.08 5.68 8.52
C LEU A 158 -14.33 6.33 7.15
N ILE A 159 -14.76 5.53 6.18
CA ILE A 159 -15.05 6.01 4.83
C ILE A 159 -16.48 6.56 4.73
N GLY A 160 -17.48 5.84 5.23
CA GLY A 160 -18.90 6.11 5.03
C GLY A 160 -19.47 7.21 5.93
N ARG A 161 -19.08 7.29 7.19
CA ARG A 161 -19.51 8.36 8.10
C ARG A 161 -18.52 9.51 8.11
N ASN A 162 -17.22 9.21 8.26
CA ASN A 162 -16.19 10.23 8.44
C ASN A 162 -15.62 10.74 7.12
N GLY A 163 -15.77 10.01 6.01
CA GLY A 163 -15.32 10.46 4.69
C GLY A 163 -13.82 10.39 4.47
N PHE A 164 -13.08 9.61 5.25
CA PHE A 164 -11.63 9.47 5.12
C PHE A 164 -11.29 8.19 4.39
N MET A 165 -10.68 8.32 3.21
CA MET A 165 -10.13 7.21 2.45
C MET A 165 -8.64 7.07 2.76
N ILE A 166 -8.18 5.86 3.06
CA ILE A 166 -6.75 5.56 3.23
C ILE A 166 -5.96 5.87 1.95
N SER A 167 -4.76 6.44 2.11
CA SER A 167 -3.86 6.88 1.04
C SER A 167 -2.52 6.14 1.12
N ALA A 168 -1.50 6.75 1.72
CA ALA A 168 -0.19 6.18 1.92
C ALA A 168 -0.02 5.77 3.39
N ALA A 169 0.70 4.68 3.64
CA ALA A 169 1.08 4.30 4.99
C ALA A 169 2.41 3.55 5.02
N THR A 170 3.01 3.48 6.19
CA THR A 170 4.17 2.62 6.49
C THR A 170 3.88 1.78 7.72
N ALA A 171 4.03 0.47 7.58
CA ALA A 171 4.25 -0.44 8.69
C ALA A 171 5.74 -0.47 8.99
N PHE A 172 6.11 -0.10 10.21
CA PHE A 172 7.50 -0.08 10.64
C PHE A 172 8.11 -1.50 10.52
N PRO A 173 9.39 -1.61 10.11
CA PRO A 173 10.30 -0.53 9.77
C PRO A 173 10.10 0.03 8.36
N ASN A 174 9.97 -0.83 7.35
CA ASN A 174 10.27 -0.45 5.97
C ASN A 174 9.27 -1.00 4.95
N LEU A 175 8.06 -1.39 5.36
CA LEU A 175 6.98 -1.79 4.47
C LEU A 175 6.03 -0.61 4.29
N SER A 176 5.99 -0.04 3.09
CA SER A 176 5.10 1.05 2.73
C SER A 176 4.02 0.61 1.74
N MET A 177 2.89 1.30 1.76
CA MET A 177 1.74 1.04 0.91
C MET A 177 1.16 2.34 0.41
N VAL A 178 0.64 2.34 -0.81
CA VAL A 178 -0.13 3.44 -1.39
C VAL A 178 -1.38 2.90 -2.04
N HIS A 179 -2.48 3.61 -1.81
CA HIS A 179 -3.76 3.46 -2.46
C HIS A 179 -4.13 4.81 -3.10
N ASN A 180 -4.16 4.85 -4.43
CA ASN A 180 -4.47 6.04 -5.22
C ASN A 180 -5.34 5.64 -6.43
N TRP A 181 -6.05 6.61 -7.03
CA TRP A 181 -7.00 6.38 -8.12
C TRP A 181 -6.83 7.39 -9.26
N PRO A 182 -5.81 7.21 -10.14
CA PRO A 182 -5.60 8.07 -11.30
C PRO A 182 -6.68 7.84 -12.36
N LYS A 183 -6.78 8.78 -13.30
CA LYS A 183 -7.39 8.54 -14.61
C LYS A 183 -6.50 7.58 -15.40
N VAL A 184 -7.13 6.63 -16.08
CA VAL A 184 -6.44 5.66 -16.93
C VAL A 184 -6.97 5.81 -18.35
N GLU A 185 -6.06 5.86 -19.32
CA GLU A 185 -6.37 6.10 -20.73
C GLU A 185 -7.08 7.45 -20.94
N ASP A 186 -7.73 7.65 -22.10
CA ASP A 186 -8.46 8.89 -22.43
C ASP A 186 -9.84 8.99 -21.73
N SER A 187 -10.03 8.26 -20.62
CA SER A 187 -11.29 8.23 -19.86
C SER A 187 -11.32 9.27 -18.74
N ASP A 188 -12.53 9.79 -18.44
CA ASP A 188 -12.80 10.58 -17.24
C ASP A 188 -13.04 9.71 -15.99
N ASP A 189 -13.07 8.40 -16.16
CA ASP A 189 -13.12 7.45 -15.07
C ASP A 189 -11.77 7.35 -14.37
N VAL A 190 -11.84 7.21 -13.05
CA VAL A 190 -10.67 6.93 -12.22
C VAL A 190 -10.65 5.46 -11.86
N LEU A 191 -9.46 4.95 -11.63
CA LEU A 191 -9.27 3.56 -11.32
C LEU A 191 -8.29 3.38 -10.15
N PRO A 192 -8.74 2.81 -9.03
CA PRO A 192 -7.88 2.63 -7.88
C PRO A 192 -6.86 1.52 -8.11
N PHE A 193 -5.65 1.72 -7.62
CA PHE A 193 -4.62 0.70 -7.48
C PHE A 193 -4.08 0.70 -6.06
N ILE A 194 -3.52 -0.45 -5.65
CA ILE A 194 -2.74 -0.58 -4.43
C ILE A 194 -1.35 -1.05 -4.80
N THR A 195 -0.34 -0.44 -4.18
CA THR A 195 1.04 -0.91 -4.24
C THR A 195 1.59 -1.14 -2.85
N LEU A 196 2.29 -2.24 -2.66
CA LEU A 196 3.13 -2.51 -1.50
C LEU A 196 4.59 -2.33 -1.91
N ARG A 197 5.42 -1.83 -1.02
CA ARG A 197 6.86 -1.71 -1.28
C ARG A 197 7.70 -1.91 -0.03
N THR A 198 8.87 -2.49 -0.22
CA THR A 198 9.87 -2.61 0.83
C THR A 198 11.07 -1.74 0.49
N TRP A 199 11.47 -0.90 1.44
CA TRP A 199 12.70 -0.12 1.39
C TRP A 199 13.83 -0.96 1.97
N GLN A 200 14.40 -1.86 1.16
CA GLN A 200 15.42 -2.79 1.60
C GLN A 200 16.76 -2.07 1.80
N PRO A 201 17.29 -1.96 3.04
CA PRO A 201 18.54 -1.27 3.28
C PRO A 201 19.71 -2.01 2.62
N VAL A 202 20.55 -1.30 1.87
CA VAL A 202 21.83 -1.81 1.34
C VAL A 202 22.99 -1.25 2.14
N GLY A 203 22.92 0.04 2.40
CA GLY A 203 23.92 0.82 3.10
C GLY A 203 23.31 2.07 3.73
N PRO A 204 24.15 2.95 4.29
CA PRO A 204 23.69 4.19 4.89
C PRO A 204 23.09 5.17 3.87
N ASP A 205 23.43 5.05 2.60
CA ASP A 205 23.08 5.97 1.50
C ASP A 205 22.50 5.23 0.28
N GLU A 206 22.18 3.94 0.40
CA GLU A 206 21.63 3.15 -0.69
C GLU A 206 20.52 2.20 -0.21
N THR A 207 19.46 2.09 -1.01
CA THR A 207 18.26 1.28 -0.76
C THR A 207 17.87 0.51 -2.02
N GLU A 208 17.52 -0.78 -1.90
CA GLU A 208 16.70 -1.46 -2.91
C GLU A 208 15.24 -1.13 -2.67
N VAL A 209 14.56 -0.65 -3.71
CA VAL A 209 13.11 -0.62 -3.71
C VAL A 209 12.62 -1.93 -4.30
N LEU A 210 11.81 -2.67 -3.55
CA LEU A 210 11.01 -3.77 -4.06
C LEU A 210 9.57 -3.27 -4.12
N SER A 211 9.00 -3.11 -5.31
CA SER A 211 7.64 -2.61 -5.49
C SER A 211 6.74 -3.69 -6.10
N TRP A 212 5.64 -3.98 -5.42
CA TRP A 212 4.59 -4.89 -5.87
C TRP A 212 3.31 -4.12 -6.15
N PHE A 213 2.62 -4.53 -7.21
CA PHE A 213 1.20 -4.24 -7.39
C PHE A 213 0.40 -5.23 -6.56
N ALA A 214 -0.62 -4.74 -5.85
CA ALA A 214 -1.55 -5.54 -5.07
C ALA A 214 -2.98 -5.31 -5.56
N VAL A 215 -3.74 -6.39 -5.69
CA VAL A 215 -5.16 -6.33 -6.03
C VAL A 215 -5.90 -7.45 -5.32
N ASP A 216 -7.19 -7.24 -5.05
CA ASP A 216 -8.03 -8.27 -4.50
C ASP A 216 -8.09 -9.50 -5.43
N ALA A 217 -7.84 -10.69 -4.88
CA ALA A 217 -7.79 -11.92 -5.65
C ALA A 217 -9.15 -12.26 -6.31
N SER A 218 -10.26 -11.78 -5.75
CA SER A 218 -11.62 -11.96 -6.25
C SER A 218 -12.05 -10.85 -7.22
N ALA A 219 -11.20 -9.86 -7.51
CA ALA A 219 -11.54 -8.77 -8.40
C ALA A 219 -11.82 -9.25 -9.84
N PRO A 220 -12.71 -8.56 -10.59
CA PRO A 220 -12.94 -8.85 -12.00
C PRO A 220 -11.63 -8.78 -12.79
N PRO A 221 -11.39 -9.71 -13.75
CA PRO A 221 -10.16 -9.72 -14.54
C PRO A 221 -9.87 -8.40 -15.27
N GLU A 222 -10.90 -7.72 -15.76
CA GLU A 222 -10.77 -6.42 -16.41
C GLU A 222 -10.31 -5.33 -15.43
N PHE A 223 -10.90 -5.29 -14.23
CA PHE A 223 -10.48 -4.37 -13.17
C PHE A 223 -9.02 -4.62 -12.79
N LYS A 224 -8.60 -5.88 -12.63
CA LYS A 224 -7.20 -6.24 -12.34
C LYS A 224 -6.24 -5.72 -13.40
N ALA A 225 -6.56 -5.94 -14.68
CA ALA A 225 -5.73 -5.51 -15.80
C ALA A 225 -5.59 -3.99 -15.88
N LEU A 226 -6.71 -3.26 -15.73
CA LEU A 226 -6.69 -1.80 -15.76
C LEU A 226 -6.00 -1.22 -14.52
N SER A 227 -6.24 -1.79 -13.33
CA SER A 227 -5.66 -1.33 -12.05
C SER A 227 -4.14 -1.52 -12.06
N TYR A 228 -3.67 -2.60 -12.70
CA TYR A 228 -2.24 -2.80 -12.96
C TYR A 228 -1.64 -1.71 -13.87
N LYS A 229 -2.35 -1.29 -14.93
CA LYS A 229 -1.92 -0.14 -15.76
C LYS A 229 -1.86 1.15 -14.94
N ALA A 230 -2.88 1.41 -14.12
CA ALA A 230 -2.91 2.57 -13.21
C ALA A 230 -1.68 2.61 -12.30
N TYR A 231 -1.33 1.45 -11.71
CA TYR A 231 -0.11 1.30 -10.93
C TYR A 231 1.14 1.63 -11.76
N LEU A 232 1.33 1.02 -12.93
CA LEU A 232 2.53 1.22 -13.76
C LEU A 232 2.72 2.68 -14.23
N MET A 233 1.62 3.40 -14.45
CA MET A 233 1.67 4.81 -14.84
C MET A 233 2.11 5.71 -13.67
N CYS A 234 1.66 5.40 -12.45
CA CYS A 234 1.91 6.23 -11.29
C CYS A 234 3.20 5.85 -10.54
N PHE A 235 3.40 4.57 -10.25
CA PHE A 235 4.49 4.06 -9.41
C PHE A 235 5.20 2.86 -10.08
N GLY A 236 6.26 2.38 -9.44
CA GLY A 236 7.18 1.41 -9.99
C GLY A 236 8.37 2.10 -10.65
N SER A 237 9.29 1.30 -11.19
CA SER A 237 10.55 1.72 -11.80
C SER A 237 10.43 2.77 -12.91
N THR A 238 9.26 2.93 -13.52
CA THR A 238 8.98 3.91 -14.57
C THR A 238 7.77 4.79 -14.27
N GLY A 239 7.23 4.75 -13.05
CA GLY A 239 6.05 5.51 -12.67
C GLY A 239 6.36 6.99 -12.48
N MET A 240 5.44 7.87 -12.89
CA MET A 240 5.67 9.31 -12.84
C MET A 240 5.94 9.85 -11.42
N PHE A 241 5.27 9.31 -10.39
CA PHE A 241 5.50 9.71 -9.00
C PHE A 241 6.86 9.24 -8.49
N ASP A 242 7.16 7.95 -8.68
CA ASP A 242 8.42 7.37 -8.19
C ASP A 242 9.65 8.00 -8.86
N GLN A 243 9.53 8.54 -10.08
CA GLN A 243 10.61 9.27 -10.73
C GLN A 243 10.87 10.66 -10.13
N ASP A 244 9.83 11.36 -9.68
CA ASP A 244 9.97 12.64 -8.99
C ASP A 244 10.45 12.46 -7.53
N ASP A 245 10.13 11.32 -6.90
CA ASP A 245 10.49 11.01 -5.51
C ASP A 245 11.93 10.44 -5.31
N ALA A 246 12.49 9.78 -6.33
CA ALA A 246 13.70 8.94 -6.22
C ALA A 246 15.06 9.67 -6.22
#